data_AF-R0D4U4-F1
#
_entry.id   AF-R0D4U4-F1
#
_cell.length_a   1.000
_cell.length_b   1.000
_cell.length_c   1.000
_cell.angle_alpha   90.00
_cell.angle_beta   90.00
_cell.angle_gamma   90.00
#
_symmetry.space_group_name_H-M   'P 1'
#
loop_
_entity.id
_entity.type
_entity.pdbx_description
1 polymer ?
#
loop_
_entity_poly.entity_id
_entity_poly.type
_entity_poly.pdbx_seq_one_letter_code
_entity_poly.pdbx_strand_id
1 'polypeptide(L)'
;MNLKTNFKNDKFSGLRKYKMTTDASTGLTTLEDKTEYQEIGDIFSAADINETNKAVLQNNSEIQDIKGIKRIMVPSANWSTSVPYSQTVGVPGAKENIGLIIGGPYLGDKPSASVARERKKAFGYVDSAESGNGIVTLYCYGSKPSTDFQILVKGAGN
;
A
#
# COMPACT_ATOMS: atom_id res chain seq x y z
N MET A 1 2.29 10.70 8.48
CA MET A 1 1.25 10.84 9.52
C MET A 1 1.46 9.73 10.54
N ASN A 2 1.24 9.98 11.84
CA ASN A 2 1.34 8.96 12.88
C ASN A 2 0.16 9.12 13.87
N LEU A 3 -0.86 8.28 13.72
CA LEU A 3 -2.08 8.31 14.53
C LEU A 3 -1.91 7.38 15.73
N LYS A 4 -2.45 7.76 16.88
CA LYS A 4 -2.47 6.88 18.06
C LYS A 4 -3.39 5.69 17.81
N THR A 5 -3.01 4.49 18.27
CA THR A 5 -3.75 3.24 18.05
C THR A 5 -4.02 2.47 19.35
N ASN A 6 -3.92 3.18 20.48
CA ASN A 6 -4.02 2.62 21.82
C ASN A 6 -5.00 3.40 22.73
N PHE A 7 -6.03 4.00 22.15
CA PHE A 7 -7.15 4.55 22.92
C PHE A 7 -7.75 3.45 23.80
N LYS A 8 -8.27 3.84 24.97
CA LYS A 8 -8.96 2.95 25.90
C LYS A 8 -10.35 3.50 26.15
N ASN A 9 -11.33 2.61 26.30
CA ASN A 9 -12.67 3.00 26.72
C ASN A 9 -12.59 3.68 28.09
N ASP A 10 -13.60 4.51 28.38
CA ASP A 10 -13.71 5.13 29.69
C ASP A 10 -13.66 4.06 30.80
N LYS A 11 -12.81 4.31 31.79
CA LYS A 11 -12.61 3.46 32.96
C LYS A 11 -13.37 4.08 34.11
N PHE A 12 -14.64 3.76 34.23
CA PHE A 12 -15.38 4.06 35.45
C PHE A 12 -15.21 2.89 36.45
N SER A 13 -14.92 3.20 37.71
CA SER A 13 -15.02 2.24 38.82
C SER A 13 -16.21 2.61 39.68
N GLY A 14 -17.15 1.68 39.82
CA GLY A 14 -18.37 1.85 40.59
C GLY A 14 -19.48 0.97 40.02
N LEU A 15 -20.62 0.91 40.70
CA LEU A 15 -21.83 0.31 40.14
C LEU A 15 -22.63 1.40 39.44
N ARG A 16 -23.22 1.10 38.27
CA ARG A 16 -24.32 1.92 37.74
C ARG A 16 -25.39 1.98 38.84
N LYS A 17 -25.84 3.18 39.21
CA LYS A 17 -26.84 3.36 40.26
C LYS A 17 -28.22 3.13 39.65
N TYR A 18 -28.92 2.11 40.11
CA TYR A 18 -30.30 1.81 39.72
C TYR A 18 -31.25 2.20 40.85
N LYS A 19 -32.44 2.71 40.51
CA LYS A 19 -33.52 2.88 41.48
C LYS A 19 -34.22 1.53 41.66
N MET A 20 -33.99 0.89 42.81
CA MET A 20 -34.71 -0.32 43.20
C MET A 20 -36.09 0.03 43.74
N THR A 21 -37.11 -0.69 43.31
CA THR A 21 -38.41 -0.70 43.97
C THR A 21 -38.77 -2.16 44.30
N THR A 22 -39.07 -2.44 45.56
CA THR A 22 -39.44 -3.80 46.02
C THR A 22 -40.91 -3.82 46.34
N ASP A 23 -41.64 -4.77 45.74
CA ASP A 23 -43.05 -5.00 46.03
C ASP A 23 -43.18 -5.76 47.35
N ALA A 24 -43.85 -5.14 48.33
CA ALA A 24 -43.95 -5.67 49.69
C ALA A 24 -44.88 -6.91 49.81
N SER A 25 -45.71 -7.18 48.81
CA SER A 25 -46.69 -8.27 48.83
C SER A 25 -46.18 -9.56 48.17
N THR A 26 -45.29 -9.42 47.19
CA THR A 26 -44.69 -10.54 46.44
C THR A 26 -43.23 -10.77 46.79
N GLY A 27 -42.55 -9.80 47.41
CA GLY A 27 -41.13 -9.84 47.74
C GLY A 27 -40.21 -9.66 46.51
N LEU A 28 -40.76 -9.43 45.32
CA LEU A 28 -40.01 -9.27 44.09
C LEU A 28 -39.52 -7.82 43.94
N THR A 29 -38.30 -7.65 43.41
CA THR A 29 -37.68 -6.34 43.18
C THR A 29 -37.64 -6.04 41.70
N THR A 30 -38.11 -4.85 41.30
CA THR A 30 -38.00 -4.34 39.93
C THR A 30 -36.86 -3.34 39.82
N LEU A 31 -36.02 -3.54 38.80
CA LEU A 31 -35.03 -2.58 38.33
C LEU A 31 -35.60 -1.94 37.07
N GLU A 32 -36.05 -0.70 37.16
CA GLU A 32 -36.59 0.02 36.00
C GLU A 32 -35.48 0.85 35.36
N ASP A 33 -35.07 0.49 34.14
CA ASP A 33 -34.16 1.30 33.34
C ASP A 33 -34.94 2.51 32.79
N LYS A 34 -34.76 3.67 33.43
CA LYS A 34 -35.36 4.96 33.05
C LYS A 34 -34.44 5.81 32.18
N THR A 35 -33.43 5.21 31.53
CA THR A 35 -32.48 5.97 30.71
C THR A 35 -33.18 6.48 29.45
N GLU A 36 -33.41 7.79 29.37
CA GLU A 36 -33.79 8.46 28.12
C GLU A 36 -32.56 8.52 27.22
N TYR A 37 -32.45 7.56 26.30
CA TYR A 37 -31.41 7.56 25.28
C TYR A 37 -31.71 8.67 24.26
N GLN A 38 -30.86 9.71 24.22
CA GLN A 38 -31.00 10.82 23.27
C GLN A 38 -30.62 10.45 21.83
N GLU A 39 -29.89 9.34 21.64
CA GLU A 39 -29.33 8.94 20.35
C GLU A 39 -29.56 7.45 20.09
N ILE A 40 -29.96 7.11 18.87
CA ILE A 40 -30.13 5.73 18.38
C ILE A 40 -28.88 5.38 17.56
N GLY A 41 -28.10 4.39 17.99
CA GLY A 41 -26.92 3.90 17.27
C GLY A 41 -25.96 3.08 18.15
N ASP A 42 -24.93 2.50 17.52
CA ASP A 42 -23.86 1.79 18.22
C ASP A 42 -22.90 2.76 18.93
N ILE A 43 -22.34 2.34 20.06
CA ILE A 43 -21.35 3.13 20.79
C ILE A 43 -20.04 3.13 20.01
N PHE A 44 -19.56 4.31 19.61
CA PHE A 44 -18.21 4.46 19.09
C PHE A 44 -17.18 4.24 20.20
N SER A 45 -16.50 3.10 20.16
CA SER A 45 -15.58 2.65 21.19
C SER A 45 -14.13 3.00 20.87
N ALA A 46 -13.26 2.82 21.87
CA ALA A 46 -11.82 2.88 21.70
C ALA A 46 -11.30 1.82 20.71
N ALA A 47 -11.97 0.67 20.59
CA ALA A 47 -11.59 -0.34 19.59
C ALA A 47 -11.80 0.20 18.18
N ASP A 48 -12.95 0.81 17.91
CA ASP A 48 -13.33 1.34 16.59
C ASP A 48 -12.35 2.41 16.10
N ILE A 49 -11.98 3.37 16.97
CA ILE A 49 -10.98 4.40 16.61
C ILE A 49 -9.58 3.82 16.42
N ASN A 50 -9.19 2.81 17.21
CA ASN A 50 -7.89 2.17 17.07
C ASN A 50 -7.78 1.40 15.75
N GLU A 51 -8.84 0.68 15.36
CA GLU A 51 -8.92 -0.03 14.09
C GLU A 51 -8.94 0.94 12.91
N THR A 52 -9.76 1.99 12.99
CA THR A 52 -9.80 3.06 11.99
C THR A 52 -8.42 3.70 11.82
N ASN A 53 -7.73 4.04 12.90
CA ASN A 53 -6.41 4.66 12.82
C ASN A 53 -5.35 3.71 12.23
N LYS A 54 -5.42 2.41 12.53
CA LYS A 54 -4.55 1.40 11.89
C LYS A 54 -4.81 1.35 10.39
N ALA A 55 -6.08 1.29 9.96
CA ALA A 55 -6.45 1.27 8.56
C ALA A 55 -5.99 2.54 7.84
N VAL A 56 -6.18 3.72 8.43
CA VAL A 56 -5.72 5.00 7.86
C VAL A 56 -4.20 5.05 7.75
N LEU A 57 -3.46 4.56 8.75
CA LEU A 57 -2.00 4.50 8.69
C LEU A 57 -1.51 3.53 7.60
N GLN A 58 -2.15 2.38 7.47
CA GLN A 58 -1.89 1.43 6.40
C GLN A 58 -2.14 2.07 5.03
N ASN A 59 -3.31 2.67 4.82
CA ASN A 59 -3.66 3.37 3.58
C ASN A 59 -2.66 4.47 3.26
N ASN A 60 -2.24 5.26 4.27
CA ASN A 60 -1.24 6.28 4.07
C ASN A 60 0.10 5.67 3.62
N SER A 61 0.53 4.53 4.20
CA SER A 61 1.72 3.81 3.75
C SER A 61 1.60 3.35 2.30
N GLU A 62 0.49 2.70 1.93
CA GLU A 62 0.23 2.22 0.58
C GLU A 62 0.17 3.38 -0.45
N ILE A 63 -0.39 4.52 -0.07
CA ILE A 63 -0.38 5.73 -0.90
C ILE A 63 1.04 6.25 -1.13
N GLN A 64 1.92 6.21 -0.12
CA GLN A 64 3.33 6.59 -0.32
C GLN A 64 4.02 5.63 -1.29
N ASP A 65 3.78 4.32 -1.14
CA ASP A 65 4.30 3.27 -2.02
C ASP A 65 3.86 3.50 -3.50
N ILE A 66 2.60 3.89 -3.72
CA ILE A 66 2.06 4.21 -5.05
C ILE A 66 2.63 5.53 -5.58
N LYS A 67 2.83 6.54 -4.73
CA LYS A 67 3.36 7.85 -5.15
C LYS A 67 4.82 7.75 -5.60
N GLY A 68 5.63 6.93 -4.93
CA GLY A 68 7.02 6.70 -5.25
C GLY A 68 7.25 6.19 -6.68
N ILE A 69 8.34 6.65 -7.30
CA ILE A 69 8.83 6.11 -8.57
C ILE A 69 10.28 5.70 -8.36
N LYS A 70 10.58 4.42 -8.57
CA LYS A 70 11.94 3.88 -8.55
C LYS A 70 12.53 3.88 -9.95
N ARG A 71 13.84 4.12 -10.02
CA ARG A 71 14.62 4.05 -11.25
C ARG A 71 15.41 2.76 -11.22
N ILE A 72 14.99 1.76 -11.98
CA ILE A 72 15.62 0.43 -11.99
C ILE A 72 16.56 0.34 -13.18
N MET A 73 17.82 0.00 -12.92
CA MET A 73 18.83 -0.22 -13.95
C MET A 73 18.59 -1.54 -14.67
N VAL A 74 18.66 -1.50 -16.00
CA VAL A 74 18.58 -2.66 -16.89
C VAL A 74 19.87 -2.73 -17.71
N PRO A 75 20.84 -3.56 -17.28
CA PRO A 75 22.08 -3.77 -18.01
C PRO A 75 21.87 -4.36 -19.40
N SER A 76 22.63 -3.95 -20.41
CA SER A 76 22.60 -4.57 -21.74
C SER A 76 23.23 -5.98 -21.74
N ALA A 77 24.08 -6.28 -20.77
CA ALA A 77 24.84 -7.53 -20.69
C ALA A 77 23.99 -8.76 -20.31
N ASN A 78 22.87 -8.56 -19.59
CA ASN A 78 22.16 -9.66 -18.93
C ASN A 78 20.94 -10.17 -19.72
N TRP A 79 20.74 -9.69 -20.93
CA TRP A 79 19.69 -10.22 -21.82
C TRP A 79 20.04 -11.62 -22.30
N SER A 80 19.03 -12.48 -22.39
CA SER A 80 19.16 -13.81 -23.00
C SER A 80 19.70 -13.74 -24.44
N THR A 81 20.05 -14.89 -25.00
CA THR A 81 20.75 -15.00 -26.29
C THR A 81 19.86 -15.38 -27.46
N SER A 82 18.59 -15.72 -27.22
CA SER A 82 17.61 -16.14 -28.22
C SER A 82 16.30 -15.38 -28.08
N VAL A 83 15.55 -15.24 -29.17
CA VAL A 83 14.21 -14.62 -29.20
C VAL A 83 13.17 -15.57 -28.56
N PRO A 84 12.21 -15.07 -27.75
CA PRO A 84 12.16 -13.71 -27.22
C PRO A 84 13.32 -13.45 -26.26
N TYR A 85 14.04 -12.36 -26.50
CA TYR A 85 15.10 -11.93 -25.59
C TYR A 85 14.43 -11.52 -24.29
N SER A 86 14.97 -11.95 -23.16
CA SER A 86 14.42 -11.63 -21.84
C SER A 86 15.49 -11.21 -20.86
N GLN A 87 15.09 -10.38 -19.90
CA GLN A 87 15.91 -10.02 -18.75
C GLN A 87 15.04 -9.74 -17.54
N THR A 88 15.41 -10.31 -16.40
CA THR A 88 14.76 -10.05 -15.12
C THR A 88 15.64 -9.14 -14.25
N VAL A 89 15.02 -8.13 -13.66
CA VAL A 89 15.65 -7.20 -12.72
C VAL A 89 14.87 -7.16 -11.41
N GLY A 90 15.61 -7.05 -10.30
CA GLY A 90 15.01 -6.88 -8.98
C GLY A 90 14.47 -5.46 -8.78
N VAL A 91 13.36 -5.34 -8.07
CA VAL A 91 12.75 -4.07 -7.69
C VAL A 91 12.75 -3.95 -6.17
N PRO A 92 13.74 -3.27 -5.57
CA PRO A 92 13.84 -3.14 -4.12
C PRO A 92 12.57 -2.53 -3.51
N GLY A 93 12.03 -3.14 -2.46
CA GLY A 93 10.83 -2.67 -1.74
C GLY A 93 9.50 -3.16 -2.32
N ALA A 94 9.49 -3.77 -3.51
CA ALA A 94 8.26 -4.29 -4.09
C ALA A 94 7.76 -5.49 -3.28
N LYS A 95 6.51 -5.40 -2.82
CA LYS A 95 5.82 -6.44 -2.05
C LYS A 95 5.37 -7.58 -2.98
N GLU A 96 5.26 -8.78 -2.43
CA GLU A 96 4.70 -9.93 -3.15
C GLU A 96 3.25 -9.67 -3.57
N ASN A 97 2.84 -10.26 -4.70
CA ASN A 97 1.47 -10.15 -5.24
C ASN A 97 0.99 -8.72 -5.58
N ILE A 98 1.88 -7.72 -5.61
CA ILE A 98 1.56 -6.37 -6.09
C ILE A 98 1.98 -6.22 -7.56
N GLY A 99 1.02 -5.83 -8.40
CA GLY A 99 1.29 -5.43 -9.78
C GLY A 99 2.04 -4.09 -9.82
N LEU A 100 3.15 -4.04 -10.55
CA LEU A 100 3.95 -2.84 -10.72
C LEU A 100 3.62 -2.15 -12.04
N ILE A 101 3.65 -0.82 -12.05
CA ILE A 101 3.50 -0.05 -13.29
C ILE A 101 4.89 0.30 -13.79
N ILE A 102 5.17 -0.08 -15.03
CA ILE A 102 6.46 0.15 -15.69
C ILE A 102 6.28 1.30 -16.69
N GLY A 103 7.01 2.38 -16.46
CA GLY A 103 7.03 3.58 -17.28
C GLY A 103 8.26 3.67 -18.17
N GLY A 104 8.17 4.58 -19.15
CA GLY A 104 9.23 4.88 -20.12
C GLY A 104 10.58 5.23 -19.49
N PRO A 105 11.66 5.28 -20.30
CA PRO A 105 13.01 5.27 -19.76
C PRO A 105 13.29 6.53 -18.97
N TYR A 106 13.99 6.38 -17.85
CA TYR A 106 14.60 7.51 -17.18
C TYR A 106 15.80 7.99 -17.98
N LEU A 107 15.68 9.18 -18.56
CA LEU A 107 16.71 9.72 -19.44
C LEU A 107 17.86 10.39 -18.68
N GLY A 108 17.66 10.77 -17.41
CA GLY A 108 18.54 11.69 -16.68
C GLY A 108 17.77 12.97 -16.33
N ASP A 109 18.20 13.73 -15.31
CA ASP A 109 17.52 14.99 -14.95
C ASP A 109 17.82 16.09 -15.99
N LYS A 110 19.01 16.03 -16.61
CA LYS A 110 19.45 16.92 -17.70
C LYS A 110 20.34 16.15 -18.69
N PRO A 111 19.78 15.21 -19.47
CA PRO A 111 20.58 14.40 -20.37
C PRO A 111 21.10 15.21 -21.57
N SER A 112 22.26 14.82 -22.08
CA SER A 112 22.68 15.25 -23.41
C SER A 112 21.76 14.64 -24.48
N ALA A 113 21.76 15.22 -25.68
CA ALA A 113 20.99 14.69 -26.81
C ALA A 113 21.39 13.25 -27.19
N SER A 114 22.68 12.91 -27.06
CA SER A 114 23.18 11.55 -27.32
C SER A 114 22.63 10.54 -26.30
N VAL A 115 22.76 10.84 -25.00
CA VAL A 115 22.26 9.98 -23.92
C VAL A 115 20.75 9.77 -24.02
N ALA A 116 19.99 10.85 -24.30
CA ALA A 116 18.55 10.75 -24.47
C ALA A 116 18.17 9.87 -25.68
N ARG A 117 18.90 9.96 -26.79
CA ARG A 117 18.66 9.15 -27.99
C ARG A 117 18.96 7.67 -27.74
N GLU A 118 20.11 7.37 -27.15
CA GLU A 118 20.54 6.00 -26.86
C GLU A 118 19.59 5.30 -25.90
N ARG A 119 19.19 5.96 -24.80
CA ARG A 119 18.25 5.38 -23.82
C ARG A 119 16.84 5.20 -24.36
N LYS A 120 16.33 6.14 -25.17
CA LYS A 120 15.04 5.97 -25.88
C LYS A 120 15.09 4.77 -26.82
N LYS A 121 16.19 4.63 -27.57
CA LYS A 121 16.39 3.50 -28.48
C LYS A 121 16.45 2.18 -27.71
N ALA A 122 17.20 2.13 -26.62
CA ALA A 122 17.31 0.95 -25.76
C ALA A 122 15.94 0.52 -25.21
N PHE A 123 15.16 1.45 -24.65
CA PHE A 123 13.82 1.14 -24.16
C PHE A 123 12.84 0.79 -25.29
N GLY A 124 12.98 1.40 -26.47
CA GLY A 124 12.14 1.12 -27.63
C GLY A 124 12.23 -0.31 -28.17
N TYR A 125 13.20 -1.10 -27.73
CA TYR A 125 13.24 -2.53 -28.02
C TYR A 125 12.36 -3.38 -27.10
N VAL A 126 11.94 -2.85 -25.95
CA VAL A 126 11.11 -3.56 -24.98
C VAL A 126 9.67 -3.60 -25.51
N ASP A 127 9.18 -4.81 -25.79
CA ASP A 127 7.86 -5.04 -26.36
C ASP A 127 6.82 -5.39 -25.29
N SER A 128 7.24 -6.10 -24.24
CA SER A 128 6.39 -6.40 -23.10
C SER A 128 7.19 -6.46 -21.81
N ALA A 129 6.46 -6.33 -20.70
CA ALA A 129 7.03 -6.44 -19.38
C ALA A 129 6.03 -7.09 -18.42
N GLU A 130 6.52 -8.00 -17.61
CA GLU A 130 5.78 -8.66 -16.55
C GLU A 130 6.35 -8.24 -15.21
N SER A 131 5.47 -8.04 -14.23
CA SER A 131 5.86 -7.66 -12.88
C SER A 131 5.13 -8.48 -11.84
N GLY A 132 5.81 -8.70 -10.73
CA GLY A 132 5.28 -9.44 -9.59
C GLY A 132 6.43 -9.92 -8.70
N ASN A 133 6.11 -10.25 -7.45
CA ASN A 133 7.04 -10.90 -6.52
C ASN A 133 8.42 -10.22 -6.43
N GLY A 134 8.43 -8.89 -6.36
CA GLY A 134 9.67 -8.13 -6.20
C GLY A 134 10.53 -7.99 -7.46
N ILE A 135 10.07 -8.44 -8.63
CA ILE A 135 10.83 -8.42 -9.87
C ILE A 135 10.05 -7.82 -11.04
N VAL A 136 10.80 -7.43 -12.06
CA VAL A 136 10.29 -7.09 -13.40
C VAL A 136 11.06 -7.91 -14.42
N THR A 137 10.34 -8.60 -15.30
CA THR A 137 10.90 -9.29 -16.47
C THR A 137 10.50 -8.55 -17.72
N LEU A 138 11.49 -8.12 -18.51
CA LEU A 138 11.30 -7.44 -19.78
C LEU A 138 11.51 -8.43 -20.93
N TYR A 139 10.75 -8.27 -22.01
CA TYR A 139 10.87 -9.09 -23.21
C TYR A 139 11.03 -8.22 -24.46
N CYS A 140 11.87 -8.69 -25.38
CA CYS A 140 12.06 -8.14 -26.72
C CYS A 140 11.91 -9.25 -27.75
N TYR A 141 10.99 -9.10 -28.69
CA TYR A 141 10.69 -10.08 -29.74
C TYR A 141 11.48 -9.80 -31.04
N GLY A 142 11.99 -8.58 -31.23
CA GLY A 142 12.76 -8.20 -32.41
C GLY A 142 14.27 -8.18 -32.18
N SER A 143 14.74 -7.23 -31.38
CA SER A 143 16.16 -7.01 -31.09
C SER A 143 16.34 -6.65 -29.63
N LYS A 144 17.51 -6.91 -29.05
CA LYS A 144 17.80 -6.55 -27.66
C LYS A 144 18.61 -5.25 -27.56
N PRO A 145 18.50 -4.51 -26.44
CA PRO A 145 19.31 -3.33 -26.17
C PRO A 145 20.81 -3.65 -26.12
N SER A 146 21.63 -2.76 -26.69
CA SER A 146 23.10 -2.80 -26.59
C SER A 146 23.66 -1.80 -25.57
N THR A 147 22.79 -0.98 -24.98
CA THR A 147 23.15 0.10 -24.06
C THR A 147 22.33 -0.04 -22.79
N ASP A 148 22.97 0.19 -21.65
CA ASP A 148 22.29 0.23 -20.36
C ASP A 148 21.24 1.35 -20.32
N PHE A 149 20.09 1.06 -19.74
CA PHE A 149 19.02 2.03 -19.56
C PHE A 149 18.36 1.84 -18.20
N GLN A 150 17.51 2.79 -17.82
CA GLN A 150 16.75 2.72 -16.58
C GLN A 150 15.27 2.79 -16.90
N ILE A 151 14.48 1.92 -16.28
CA ILE A 151 13.02 1.96 -16.31
C ILE A 151 12.48 2.68 -15.08
N LEU A 152 11.32 3.30 -15.22
CA LEU A 152 10.58 3.88 -14.09
C LEU A 152 9.60 2.83 -13.57
N VAL A 153 9.63 2.54 -12.28
CA VAL A 153 8.73 1.56 -11.65
C VAL A 153 7.93 2.23 -10.54
N LYS A 154 6.61 2.10 -10.61
CA LYS A 154 5.67 2.67 -9.64
C LYS A 154 4.91 1.55 -8.92
N GLY A 155 4.59 1.77 -7.64
CA GLY A 155 3.94 0.78 -6.77
C GLY A 155 4.91 -0.16 -6.06
N ALA A 156 6.22 0.10 -6.14
CA ALA A 156 7.28 -0.75 -5.61
C ALA A 156 7.66 -0.45 -4.13
N GLY A 157 6.80 0.23 -3.38
CA GLY A 157 7.16 0.68 -2.03
C GLY A 157 8.19 1.81 -2.01
N ASN A 158 8.40 2.40 -0.83
CA ASN A 158 9.61 3.20 -0.55
C ASN A 158 10.77 2.29 -0.15
#